data_AF-A0A2N1DFR6-F1
#
_entry.id   AF-A0A2N1DFR6-F1
#
_cell.length_a   1.000
_cell.length_b   1.000
_cell.length_c   1.000
_cell.angle_alpha   90.00
_cell.angle_beta   90.00
_cell.angle_gamma   90.00
#
_symmetry.space_group_name_H-M   'P 1'
#
loop_
_entity.id
_entity.type
_entity.pdbx_description
1 polymer ?
#
loop_
_entity_poly.entity_id
_entity_poly.type
_entity_poly.pdbx_seq_one_letter_code
_entity_poly.pdbx_strand_id
1 'polypeptide(L)' 'MGNPKLGEQKKGNLSFMRVYKFKMAKQLTLLGYSYEDGALVLELITFGAHENFNRDVKTLF' A
#
# COMPACT_ATOMS: atom_id res chain seq x y z
N MET A 1 -12.36 -11.44 12.86
CA MET A 1 -12.20 -9.97 12.75
C MET A 1 -10.91 -9.68 11.99
N GLY A 2 -10.93 -8.77 11.02
CA GLY A 2 -9.74 -8.40 10.24
C GLY A 2 -8.84 -7.40 10.98
N ASN A 3 -7.55 -7.34 10.60
CA ASN A 3 -6.57 -6.40 11.16
C ASN A 3 -6.33 -5.23 10.18
N PRO A 4 -6.96 -4.07 10.35
CA PRO A 4 -6.80 -2.92 9.45
C PRO A 4 -5.42 -2.22 9.58
N LYS A 5 -4.51 -2.76 10.39
CA LYS A 5 -3.14 -2.23 10.58
C LYS A 5 -2.06 -3.15 9.99
N LEU A 6 -2.44 -4.13 9.16
CA LEU A 6 -1.56 -5.16 8.62
C LEU A 6 -0.44 -4.63 7.68
N GLY A 7 -0.61 -3.42 7.17
CA GLY A 7 0.30 -2.76 6.25
C GLY A 7 1.23 -1.78 6.96
N GLU A 8 2.37 -1.52 6.33
CA GLU A 8 3.38 -0.59 6.84
C GLU A 8 2.88 0.85 6.69
N GLN A 9 2.79 1.57 7.80
CA GLN A 9 2.42 2.99 7.79
C GLN A 9 3.58 3.82 7.21
N LYS A 10 3.27 4.67 6.23
CA LYS A 10 4.23 5.61 5.66
C LYS A 10 4.55 6.71 6.69
N LYS A 11 5.66 7.42 6.50
CA LYS A 11 6.11 8.51 7.38
C LYS A 11 5.95 9.85 6.67
N GLY A 12 5.98 10.94 7.43
CA GLY A 12 5.90 12.31 6.90
C GLY A 12 4.50 12.65 6.38
N ASN A 13 4.42 13.35 5.25
CA ASN A 13 3.17 13.85 4.67
C ASN A 13 2.16 12.74 4.31
N LEU A 14 2.60 11.48 4.24
CA LEU A 14 1.78 10.32 3.90
C LEU A 14 1.45 9.44 5.11
N SER A 15 1.56 9.97 6.33
CA SER A 15 1.35 9.19 7.56
C SER A 15 -0.07 8.62 7.71
N PHE A 16 -1.05 9.15 6.98
CA PHE A 16 -2.41 8.61 6.87
C PHE A 16 -2.47 7.30 6.06
N MET A 17 -1.44 7.04 5.26
CA MET A 17 -1.40 5.94 4.30
C MET A 17 -0.61 4.75 4.82
N ARG A 18 -1.11 3.55 4.52
CA ARG A 18 -0.47 2.26 4.77
C ARG A 18 -0.25 1.54 3.46
N VAL A 19 0.81 0.75 3.40
CA VAL A 19 1.15 -0.08 2.24
C VAL A 19 1.18 -1.53 2.68
N TYR A 20 0.31 -2.36 2.11
CA TYR A 20 0.31 -3.80 2.32
C TYR A 20 0.95 -4.52 1.12
N LYS A 21 1.95 -5.36 1.39
CA LYS A 21 2.64 -6.17 0.38
C LYS A 21 2.13 -7.60 0.44
N PHE A 22 1.66 -8.14 -0.69
CA PHE A 22 1.18 -9.52 -0.78
C PHE A 22 1.49 -10.13 -2.15
N LYS A 23 1.39 -11.46 -2.26
CA LYS A 23 1.52 -12.17 -3.54
C LYS A 23 0.13 -12.47 -4.09
N MET A 24 -0.10 -12.12 -5.35
CA MET A 24 -1.30 -12.45 -6.11
C MET A 24 -0.90 -12.92 -7.50
N ALA A 25 -1.47 -14.03 -7.97
CA ALA A 25 -1.17 -14.57 -9.30
C ALA A 25 0.35 -14.73 -9.59
N LYS A 26 1.13 -15.16 -8.59
CA LYS A 26 2.60 -15.28 -8.64
C LYS A 26 3.37 -13.96 -8.80
N GLN A 27 2.70 -12.81 -8.73
CA GLN A 27 3.31 -11.49 -8.75
C GLN A 27 3.26 -10.83 -7.36
N LEU A 28 4.27 -10.02 -7.04
CA LEU A 28 4.25 -9.16 -5.85
C LEU A 28 3.34 -7.96 -6.12
N THR A 29 2.42 -7.68 -5.21
CA THR A 29 1.43 -6.61 -5.33
C THR A 29 1.48 -5.71 -4.10
N LEU A 30 1.31 -4.40 -4.33
CA LEU A 30 1.10 -3.43 -3.27
C LEU A 30 -0.31 -2.89 -3.28
N LEU A 31 -0.89 -2.82 -2.10
CA LEU A 31 -2.13 -2.12 -1.84
C LEU A 31 -1.83 -0.94 -0.94
N GLY A 32 -2.16 0.27 -1.42
CA GLY A 32 -2.27 1.43 -0.55
C GLY A 32 -3.63 1.44 0.11
N TYR A 33 -3.70 1.89 1.34
CA TYR A 33 -4.98 2.11 1.99
C TYR A 33 -4.80 3.08 3.15
N SER A 34 -5.86 3.80 3.49
CA SER A 34 -5.95 4.56 4.73
C SER A 34 -7.05 3.96 5.61
N TYR A 35 -6.85 4.09 6.91
CA TYR A 35 -7.83 3.67 7.89
C TYR A 35 -7.99 4.79 8.90
N GLU A 36 -9.01 5.61 8.68
CA GLU A 36 -9.28 6.84 9.43
C GLU A 36 -10.74 6.82 9.91
N ASP A 37 -10.98 7.22 11.15
CA ASP A 37 -12.31 7.30 11.78
C ASP A 37 -13.18 6.03 11.66
N GLY A 38 -12.55 4.85 11.64
CA GLY A 38 -13.27 3.57 11.48
C GLY A 38 -13.73 3.28 10.06
N ALA A 39 -13.48 4.18 9.11
CA ALA A 39 -13.66 3.95 7.69
C ALA A 39 -12.38 3.39 7.06
N LEU A 40 -12.52 2.31 6.30
CA LEU A 40 -11.45 1.74 5.49
C LEU A 40 -11.58 2.27 4.07
N VAL A 41 -10.61 3.08 3.63
CA VAL A 41 -10.52 3.53 2.24
C VAL A 41 -9.38 2.77 1.57
N LEU A 42 -9.74 2.02 0.52
CA LEU A 42 -8.82 1.18 -0.24
C LEU A 42 -8.49 1.88 -1.56
N GLU A 43 -7.20 2.14 -1.81
CA GLU A 43 -6.74 2.74 -3.05
C GLU A 43 -5.67 1.85 -3.68
N LEU A 44 -5.95 1.32 -4.88
CA LEU A 44 -4.96 0.50 -5.57
C LEU A 44 -3.85 1.41 -6.11
N ILE A 45 -2.67 1.31 -5.51
CA ILE A 45 -1.56 2.21 -5.81
C ILE A 45 -0.73 1.74 -7.00
N THR A 46 -0.46 0.43 -7.12
CA THR A 46 0.32 -0.08 -8.26
C THR A 46 0.16 -1.58 -8.44
N PHE A 47 0.30 -2.03 -9.68
CA PHE A 47 0.37 -3.43 -10.10
C PHE A 47 1.52 -3.58 -11.11
N GLY A 48 2.55 -4.37 -10.80
CA GLY A 48 3.66 -4.53 -11.73
C GLY A 48 4.76 -5.49 -11.28
N ALA A 49 5.55 -5.96 -12.24
CA ALA A 49 6.72 -6.79 -12.02
C ALA A 49 7.82 -6.00 -11.29
N HIS A 50 8.58 -6.72 -10.47
CA HIS A 50 9.47 -6.25 -9.39
C HIS A 50 10.52 -5.18 -9.76
N GLU A 51 10.77 -4.88 -11.05
CA GLU A 51 11.86 -4.01 -11.50
C GLU A 51 11.52 -2.51 -11.52
N ASN A 52 10.30 -2.11 -11.89
CA ASN A 52 9.91 -0.67 -11.89
C ASN A 52 9.35 -0.21 -10.52
N PHE A 53 9.09 -1.17 -9.64
CA PHE A 53 8.43 -1.02 -8.35
C PHE A 53 9.03 0.05 -7.44
N ASN A 54 10.35 -0.01 -7.22
CA ASN A 54 11.02 0.90 -6.30
C ASN A 54 11.16 2.31 -6.89
N ARG A 55 11.03 2.44 -8.23
CA ARG A 55 11.07 3.71 -8.95
C ARG A 55 9.72 4.40 -8.87
N ASP A 56 8.63 3.71 -9.21
CA ASP A 56 7.27 4.26 -9.14
C ASP A 56 6.87 4.64 -7.70
N VAL A 57 7.20 3.83 -6.70
CA VAL A 57 6.95 4.17 -5.28
C VAL A 57 7.73 5.41 -4.83
N LYS A 58 8.90 5.68 -5.41
CA LYS A 58 9.66 6.92 -5.12
C LYS A 58 9.14 8.14 -5.88
N THR A 59 8.39 7.92 -6.95
CA THR A 59 7.80 8.99 -7.78
C THR A 59 6.39 9.34 -7.32
N LEU A 60 5.67 8.39 -6.73
CA LEU A 60 4.32 8.57 -6.22
C LEU A 60 4.27 9.17 -4.80
N PHE A 61 5.39 9.20 -4.09
CA PHE A 61 5.53 9.63 -2.69
C PHE A 61 6.79 10.47 -2.48
#